data_AF-A0A2N9L5C7-F1
#
_entry.id   AF-A0A2N9L5C7-F1
#
_cell.length_a   1.000
_cell.length_b   1.000
_cell.length_c   1.000
_cell.angle_alpha   90.00
_cell.angle_beta   90.00
_cell.angle_gamma   90.00
#
_symmetry.space_group_name_H-M   'P 1'
#
loop_
_entity.id
_entity.type
_entity.pdbx_description
1 polymer ?
#
loop_
_entity_poly.entity_id
_entity_poly.type
_entity_poly.pdbx_seq_one_letter_code
_entity_poly.pdbx_strand_id
1 'polypeptide(L)' 'MERLVRWNLHPEDIVTHRFSLNQASEAYHLMASGRCGKVAVCPGAE' A
#
# COMPACT_ATOMS: atom_id res chain seq x y z
N MET A 1 -16.55 -10.44 -4.66
CA MET A 1 -15.33 -9.69 -4.28
C MET A 1 -14.23 -10.71 -4.05
N GLU A 2 -13.67 -11.31 -5.12
CA GLU A 2 -12.74 -12.46 -5.03
C GLU A 2 -11.82 -12.54 -6.28
N ARG A 3 -11.34 -11.40 -6.81
CA ARG A 3 -10.59 -11.38 -8.09
C ARG A 3 -9.07 -11.34 -7.96
N LEU A 4 -8.51 -10.97 -6.81
CA LEU A 4 -7.05 -10.93 -6.58
C LEU A 4 -6.42 -12.33 -6.70
N VAL A 5 -7.06 -13.33 -6.09
CA VAL A 5 -6.58 -14.73 -6.10
C VAL A 5 -6.54 -15.33 -7.50
N ARG A 6 -7.50 -15.01 -8.37
CA ARG A 6 -7.54 -15.52 -9.76
C ARG A 6 -6.38 -15.06 -10.64
N TRP A 7 -5.71 -13.96 -10.28
CA TRP A 7 -4.58 -13.43 -11.02
C TRP A 7 -3.23 -13.73 -10.36
N ASN A 8 -3.22 -14.56 -9.30
CA ASN A 8 -2.04 -14.85 -8.49
C ASN A 8 -1.29 -13.57 -8.10
N LEU A 9 -2.03 -12.47 -7.87
CA LEU A 9 -1.45 -11.16 -7.65
C LEU A 9 -1.47 -10.87 -6.17
N HIS A 10 -0.32 -11.06 -5.53
CA HIS A 10 -0.23 -10.88 -4.10
C HIS A 10 0.04 -9.41 -3.75
N PRO A 11 -0.55 -8.87 -2.67
CA PRO A 11 -0.31 -7.49 -2.23
C PRO A 11 1.17 -7.16 -2.05
N GLU A 12 1.99 -8.12 -1.63
CA GLU A 12 3.45 -8.02 -1.53
C GLU A 12 4.15 -7.72 -2.85
N ASP A 13 3.64 -8.22 -3.97
CA ASP A 13 4.28 -8.07 -5.28
C ASP A 13 3.95 -6.74 -5.95
N ILE A 14 2.90 -6.06 -5.47
CA ILE A 14 2.34 -4.87 -6.14
C ILE A 14 2.49 -3.59 -5.33
N VAL A 15 2.62 -3.69 -4.01
CA VAL A 15 2.77 -2.55 -3.13
C VAL A 15 4.20 -2.03 -3.24
N THR A 16 4.33 -0.79 -3.68
CA THR A 16 5.64 -0.13 -3.86
C THR A 16 6.12 0.52 -2.57
N HIS A 17 5.19 1.03 -1.74
CA HIS A 17 5.52 1.70 -0.48
C HIS A 17 4.59 1.26 0.65
N ARG A 18 5.17 1.02 1.84
CA ARG A 18 4.45 0.64 3.05
C ARG A 18 4.70 1.68 4.14
N PHE A 19 3.62 2.10 4.79
CA PHE A 19 3.66 3.03 5.90
C PHE A 19 2.95 2.43 7.10
N SER A 20 3.43 2.75 8.30
CA SER A 20 2.70 2.47 9.53
C SER A 20 1.48 3.40 9.65
N LEU A 21 0.52 3.03 10.50
CA LEU A 21 -0.65 3.89 10.76
C LEU A 21 -0.25 5.30 11.23
N ASN A 22 0.82 5.41 12.04
CA ASN A 22 1.34 6.70 12.51
C ASN A 22 1.91 7.58 11.38
N GLN A 23 2.21 6.99 10.22
CA GLN A 23 2.75 7.68 9.05
C GLN A 23 1.69 7.84 7.94
N ALA A 24 0.40 7.73 8.26
CA ALA A 24 -0.67 7.85 7.29
C ALA A 24 -0.64 9.19 6.52
N SER A 25 -0.28 10.29 7.19
CA SER A 25 -0.14 11.61 6.54
C SER A 25 0.89 11.58 5.41
N GLU A 26 2.07 10.99 5.66
CA GLU A 26 3.14 10.87 4.67
C GLU A 26 2.74 9.97 3.51
N ALA A 27 1.99 8.90 3.79
CA ALA A 27 1.45 8.01 2.77
C ALA A 27 0.53 8.78 1.79
N TYR A 28 -0.35 9.63 2.31
CA TYR A 28 -1.23 10.46 1.49
C TYR A 28 -0.47 11.55 0.73
N HIS A 29 0.52 12.19 1.35
CA HIS A 29 1.37 13.16 0.66
C HIS A 29 2.15 12.54 -0.50
N LEU A 30 2.74 11.35 -0.30
CA LEU A 30 3.44 10.62 -1.35
C LEU A 30 2.49 10.28 -2.51
N MET A 31 1.28 9.79 -2.20
CA MET A 31 0.27 9.48 -3.21
C MET A 31 -0.17 10.72 -4.00
N ALA A 32 -0.37 11.84 -3.31
CA ALA A 32 -0.74 13.12 -3.92
C ALA A 32 0.38 13.68 -4.82
N SER A 33 1.65 13.36 -4.54
CA SER A 33 2.78 13.80 -5.37
C SER A 33 2.79 13.20 -6.78
N GLY A 34 2.00 12.13 -7.03
CA GLY A 34 1.93 11.45 -8.32
C GLY A 34 3.18 10.65 -8.70
N ARG A 35 4.18 10.56 -7.80
CA ARG A 35 5.46 9.88 -8.05
C ARG A 35 5.53 8.46 -7.49
N CYS A 36 4.41 7.85 -7.11
CA CYS A 36 4.38 6.50 -6.54
C CYS A 36 3.33 5.61 -7.20
N GLY A 37 3.53 4.29 -7.10
CA GLY A 37 2.58 3.27 -7.53
C GLY A 37 1.52 3.00 -6.47
N LYS A 38 1.56 1.80 -5.87
CA LYS A 38 0.61 1.41 -4.83
C LYS A 38 1.21 1.65 -3.45
N VAL A 39 0.47 2.34 -2.59
CA VAL A 39 0.85 2.64 -1.22
C VAL A 39 -0.07 1.86 -0.28
N ALA A 40 0.50 1.17 0.70
CA ALA A 40 -0.24 0.48 1.74
C ALA A 40 0.03 1.10 3.11
N VAL A 41 -1.04 1.37 3.85
CA VAL A 41 -0.97 1.74 5.27
C VAL A 41 -1.37 0.50 6.06
N CYS A 42 -0.44 -0.03 6.85
CA CYS A 42 -0.68 -1.21 7.66
C CYS A 42 -0.76 -0.83 9.15
N PRO A 43 -1.71 -1.40 9.91
CA PRO A 43 -1.56 -1.46 11.36
C PRO A 43 -0.26 -2.25 11.61
N GLY A 44 0.69 -1.65 12.32
CA GLY A 44 1.96 -2.32 12.61
C GLY A 44 1.70 -3.65 13.29
N ALA A 45 2.45 -4.68 12.90
CA ALA A 45 2.63 -5.83 13.78
C ALA A 45 3.41 -5.32 14.99
N GLU A 46 2.82 -5.48 16.17
CA GLU A 46 3.56 -5.49 17.43
C GLU A 46 4.43 -6.75 17.49
#